data_AF-A0A523TT31-F1
#
_entry.id   AF-A0A523TT31-F1
#
_cell.length_a   1.000
_cell.length_b   1.000
_cell.length_c   1.000
_cell.angle_alpha   90.00
_cell.angle_beta   90.00
_cell.angle_gamma   90.00
#
_symmetry.space_group_name_H-M   'P 1'
#
loop_
_entity.id
_entity.type
_entity.pdbx_description
1 polymer ?
#
loop_
_entity_poly.entity_id
_entity_poly.type
_entity_poly.pdbx_seq_one_letter_code
_entity_poly.pdbx_strand_id
1 'polypeptide(L)'
;MRLGYLLISIGIIIALTCFTPACSSNKSGNKVVTGTATGSTGGGNTTGGGTTGGGGSTGSGDGSINGGDTGNDAGNKIFTVKDMFDYLNYKREIYAGTGGHGTAPHGGFDGYPWEGENLPESQPYTWSITFTWDSELAKEAQGEAERLRDGGSPVGRRFKHQSPIGGEPMWLEGLDAPKYMASGFCSPDTAQYAWWKTNNGTARMALHYQTGTAPYNHKTKLGIGKADTGDNDIWWVFLYGE
;
A
#
# COMPACT_ATOMS: atom_id res chain seq x y z
N MET A 1 -33.07 -47.84 8.01
CA MET A 1 -32.46 -46.80 7.16
C MET A 1 -32.22 -47.42 5.79
N ARG A 2 -32.73 -46.79 4.71
CA ARG A 2 -32.75 -47.38 3.37
C ARG A 2 -31.39 -47.20 2.70
N LEU A 3 -30.85 -48.29 2.15
CA LEU A 3 -29.54 -48.43 1.51
C LEU A 3 -29.24 -47.38 0.41
N GLY A 4 -30.27 -46.74 -0.14
CA GLY A 4 -30.15 -45.69 -1.16
C GLY A 4 -29.45 -44.40 -0.71
N TYR A 5 -29.52 -44.03 0.57
CA TYR A 5 -28.89 -42.78 1.04
C TYR A 5 -27.36 -42.87 1.16
N LEU A 6 -26.83 -44.09 1.34
CA LEU A 6 -25.38 -44.32 1.45
C LEU A 6 -24.68 -44.12 0.08
N LEU A 7 -25.33 -44.56 -1.01
CA LEU A 7 -24.76 -44.48 -2.36
C LEU A 7 -24.74 -43.05 -2.91
N ILE A 8 -25.75 -42.23 -2.58
CA ILE A 8 -25.78 -40.81 -2.96
C ILE A 8 -24.66 -40.03 -2.24
N SER A 9 -24.39 -40.37 -0.98
CA SER A 9 -23.35 -39.68 -0.18
C SER A 9 -21.93 -39.98 -0.68
N ILE A 10 -21.66 -41.20 -1.14
CA ILE A 10 -20.34 -41.59 -1.69
C ILE A 10 -20.08 -40.92 -3.06
N GLY A 11 -21.12 -40.74 -3.88
CA GLY A 11 -20.98 -40.07 -5.19
C GLY A 11 -20.57 -38.60 -5.10
N ILE A 12 -21.03 -37.87 -4.07
CA ILE A 12 -20.71 -36.45 -3.87
C ILE A 12 -19.25 -36.26 -3.43
N ILE A 13 -18.68 -37.21 -2.68
CA ILE A 13 -17.29 -37.12 -2.20
C ILE A 13 -16.28 -37.37 -3.32
N ILE A 14 -16.58 -38.29 -4.26
CA ILE A 14 -15.69 -38.59 -5.40
C ILE A 14 -15.70 -37.44 -6.44
N ALA A 15 -16.81 -36.71 -6.58
CA ALA A 15 -16.89 -35.56 -7.46
C ALA A 15 -16.07 -34.34 -6.97
N LEU A 16 -15.77 -34.25 -5.66
CA LEU A 16 -15.02 -33.12 -5.11
C LEU A 16 -13.48 -33.26 -5.25
N THR A 17 -12.95 -34.45 -5.53
CA THR A 17 -11.49 -34.67 -5.56
C THR A 17 -10.84 -34.53 -6.95
N CYS A 18 -11.60 -34.22 -8.00
CA CYS A 18 -11.07 -34.16 -9.37
C CYS A 18 -10.78 -32.74 -9.90
N PHE A 19 -10.81 -31.70 -9.05
CA PHE A 19 -10.45 -30.33 -9.44
C PHE A 19 -9.19 -29.87 -8.70
N THR A 20 -8.02 -30.34 -9.14
CA THR A 20 -6.75 -29.64 -8.92
C THR A 20 -6.21 -29.18 -10.27
N PRO A 21 -6.14 -27.87 -10.57
CA PRO A 21 -5.52 -27.41 -11.81
C PRO A 21 -4.01 -27.73 -11.79
N ALA A 22 -3.57 -28.41 -12.85
CA ALA A 22 -2.18 -28.70 -13.14
C ALA A 22 -1.38 -27.41 -13.37
N CYS A 23 -0.24 -27.27 -12.69
CA CYS A 23 0.77 -26.27 -13.03
C CYS A 23 1.36 -26.57 -14.42
N SER A 24 1.01 -25.76 -15.42
CA SER A 24 1.73 -25.72 -16.70
C SER A 24 2.77 -24.61 -16.66
N SER A 25 4.03 -25.00 -16.62
CA SER A 25 5.19 -24.14 -16.82
C SER A 25 5.16 -23.55 -18.23
N ASN A 26 5.19 -22.23 -18.36
CA ASN A 26 5.60 -21.56 -19.60
C ASN A 26 6.57 -20.42 -19.29
N LYS A 27 7.77 -20.56 -19.85
CA LYS A 27 8.80 -19.54 -19.97
C LYS A 27 8.30 -18.44 -20.91
N SER A 28 8.37 -17.19 -20.50
CA SER A 28 8.59 -16.08 -21.42
C SER A 28 9.47 -15.04 -20.75
N GLY A 29 10.62 -14.77 -21.38
CA GLY A 29 11.56 -13.79 -20.91
C GLY A 29 11.02 -12.38 -21.12
N ASN A 30 11.28 -11.49 -20.16
CA ASN A 30 11.43 -10.09 -20.50
C ASN A 30 12.35 -9.35 -19.51
N LYS A 31 13.23 -8.56 -20.12
CA LYS A 31 14.29 -7.66 -19.63
C LYS A 31 14.39 -7.41 -18.12
N VAL A 32 15.52 -7.85 -17.57
CA VAL A 32 16.12 -7.36 -16.32
C VAL A 32 16.62 -5.93 -16.54
N VAL A 33 16.18 -4.98 -15.71
CA VAL A 33 16.90 -3.71 -15.50
C VAL A 33 17.86 -3.97 -14.34
N THR A 34 19.10 -4.34 -14.66
CA THR A 34 20.18 -4.49 -13.68
C THR A 34 20.66 -3.11 -13.24
N GLY A 35 20.21 -2.65 -12.08
CA GLY A 35 20.96 -1.70 -11.26
C GLY A 35 21.97 -2.49 -10.43
N THR A 36 23.25 -2.36 -10.75
CA THR A 36 24.36 -3.03 -10.08
C THR A 36 24.46 -2.58 -8.63
N ALA A 37 24.01 -3.40 -7.67
CA ALA A 37 24.38 -3.25 -6.27
C ALA A 37 25.56 -4.19 -5.97
N THR A 38 26.77 -3.67 -6.13
CA THR A 38 27.99 -4.34 -5.67
C THR A 38 28.08 -4.19 -4.16
N GLY A 39 27.90 -5.28 -3.42
CA GLY A 39 28.20 -5.33 -2.00
C GLY A 39 29.70 -5.14 -1.75
N SER A 40 30.06 -4.38 -0.72
CA SER A 40 31.37 -4.46 -0.08
C SER A 40 31.24 -4.22 1.41
N THR A 41 31.55 -5.27 2.17
CA THR A 41 31.99 -5.29 3.56
C THR A 41 33.18 -4.34 3.77
N GLY A 42 33.24 -3.67 4.93
CA GLY A 42 34.46 -3.04 5.42
C GLY A 42 34.22 -1.90 6.41
N GLY A 43 34.63 -2.09 7.68
CA GLY A 43 34.66 -1.04 8.70
C GLY A 43 35.87 -0.10 8.55
N GLY A 44 35.85 1.01 9.30
CA GLY A 44 37.04 1.84 9.54
C GLY A 44 36.82 3.36 9.59
N ASN A 45 36.75 3.89 10.82
CA ASN A 45 37.41 5.08 11.38
C ASN A 45 37.57 6.43 10.61
N THR A 46 37.09 7.49 11.28
CA THR A 46 37.62 8.88 11.46
C THR A 46 37.81 9.89 10.30
N THR A 47 37.15 11.05 10.52
CA THR A 47 37.62 12.46 10.38
C THR A 47 37.88 13.06 8.99
N GLY A 48 37.17 14.16 8.69
CA GLY A 48 37.60 15.17 7.72
C GLY A 48 36.46 16.05 7.19
N GLY A 49 36.43 17.33 7.59
CA GLY A 49 35.44 18.33 7.15
C GLY A 49 35.70 18.93 5.77
N GLY A 50 34.69 19.62 5.22
CA GLY A 50 34.81 20.42 3.99
C GLY A 50 33.45 20.82 3.41
N THR A 51 33.27 22.12 3.20
CA THR A 51 32.05 22.92 2.98
C THR A 51 31.42 22.93 1.56
N THR A 52 30.14 23.35 1.53
CA THR A 52 29.38 24.20 0.55
C THR A 52 28.58 23.63 -0.65
N GLY A 53 27.27 23.98 -0.65
CA GLY A 53 26.32 24.09 -1.79
C GLY A 53 25.29 22.95 -1.84
N GLY A 54 23.97 23.08 -1.69
CA GLY A 54 23.04 24.20 -1.89
C GLY A 54 21.83 23.66 -2.69
N GLY A 55 20.79 23.18 -2.00
CA GLY A 55 19.56 22.66 -2.60
C GLY A 55 18.66 22.04 -1.53
N GLY A 56 17.60 22.76 -1.13
CA GLY A 56 16.79 22.46 0.05
C GLY A 56 16.11 21.11 0.00
N SER A 57 16.61 20.16 0.78
CA SER A 57 15.90 18.95 1.20
C SER A 57 15.03 19.32 2.40
N THR A 58 13.72 19.26 2.23
CA THR A 58 12.75 19.31 3.33
C THR A 58 13.02 18.13 4.27
N GLY A 59 13.25 18.44 5.54
CA GLY A 59 13.93 17.56 6.49
C GLY A 59 13.31 16.18 6.66
N SER A 60 14.11 15.16 6.35
CA SER A 60 13.92 13.82 6.87
C SER A 60 14.28 13.82 8.35
N GLY A 61 13.29 13.67 9.23
CA GLY A 61 13.54 13.22 10.58
C GLY A 61 14.22 11.85 10.52
N ASP A 62 15.33 11.70 11.25
CA ASP A 62 16.23 10.54 11.30
C ASP A 62 15.60 9.30 12.00
N GLY A 63 14.30 9.09 11.79
CA GLY A 63 13.63 7.85 12.15
C GLY A 63 13.95 6.81 11.07
N SER A 64 14.74 5.80 11.41
CA SER A 64 15.07 4.69 10.52
C SER A 64 13.80 4.08 9.88
N ILE A 65 13.68 4.16 8.55
CA ILE A 65 12.58 3.61 7.75
C ILE A 65 12.87 2.16 7.37
N ASN A 66 13.07 1.28 8.35
CA ASN A 66 13.47 -0.12 8.14
C ASN A 66 12.49 -1.16 8.73
N GLY A 67 11.28 -0.74 9.14
CA GLY A 67 10.31 -1.65 9.76
C GLY A 67 9.66 -2.59 8.74
N GLY A 68 9.65 -3.90 9.00
CA GLY A 68 8.84 -4.88 8.24
C GLY A 68 9.35 -5.27 6.84
N ASP A 69 10.53 -4.82 6.44
CA ASP A 69 11.09 -5.11 5.11
C ASP A 69 11.36 -6.61 4.91
N THR A 70 10.84 -7.16 3.82
CA THR A 70 11.04 -8.56 3.41
C THR A 70 11.39 -8.61 1.93
N GLY A 71 11.99 -9.71 1.48
CA GLY A 71 12.29 -9.93 0.06
C GLY A 71 11.05 -10.18 -0.81
N ASN A 72 9.87 -10.34 -0.20
CA ASN A 72 8.59 -10.52 -0.86
C ASN A 72 8.01 -9.15 -1.29
N ASP A 73 7.55 -9.03 -2.54
CA ASP A 73 6.89 -7.85 -3.08
C ASP A 73 5.41 -8.10 -3.47
N ALA A 74 4.88 -9.30 -3.30
CA ALA A 74 3.55 -9.69 -3.78
C ALA A 74 3.26 -9.27 -5.24
N GLY A 75 4.31 -9.22 -6.08
CA GLY A 75 4.22 -8.77 -7.46
C GLY A 75 4.10 -7.26 -7.69
N ASN A 76 4.15 -6.43 -6.63
CA ASN A 76 4.01 -4.97 -6.72
C ASN A 76 5.31 -4.22 -7.00
N LYS A 77 6.49 -4.89 -6.93
CA LYS A 77 7.83 -4.31 -7.11
C LYS A 77 8.22 -3.25 -6.08
N ILE A 78 7.53 -3.22 -4.93
CA ILE A 78 7.78 -2.37 -3.78
C ILE A 78 8.17 -3.29 -2.63
N PHE A 79 9.47 -3.33 -2.33
CA PHE A 79 10.04 -4.33 -1.41
C PHE A 79 10.06 -3.82 0.03
N THR A 80 10.26 -2.52 0.21
CA THR A 80 10.45 -1.92 1.53
C THR A 80 9.34 -0.94 1.89
N VAL A 81 9.18 -0.70 3.18
CA VAL A 81 8.35 0.36 3.72
C VAL A 81 8.80 1.73 3.22
N LYS A 82 10.12 1.93 3.06
CA LYS A 82 10.68 3.14 2.47
C LYS A 82 10.24 3.31 1.01
N ASP A 83 10.32 2.25 0.21
CA ASP A 83 9.89 2.30 -1.19
C ASP A 83 8.40 2.66 -1.29
N MET A 84 7.57 2.12 -0.38
CA MET A 84 6.15 2.44 -0.36
C MET A 84 5.88 3.89 0.07
N PHE A 85 6.61 4.40 1.07
CA PHE A 85 6.52 5.80 1.50
C PHE A 85 6.89 6.76 0.36
N ASP A 86 8.02 6.50 -0.30
CA ASP A 86 8.49 7.28 -1.44
C ASP A 86 7.51 7.19 -2.61
N TYR A 87 6.96 5.99 -2.88
CA TYR A 87 5.92 5.77 -3.90
C TYR A 87 4.67 6.60 -3.64
N LEU A 88 4.17 6.63 -2.40
CA LEU A 88 2.97 7.39 -2.05
C LEU A 88 3.17 8.90 -2.22
N ASN A 89 4.30 9.43 -1.74
CA ASN A 89 4.64 10.84 -1.91
C ASN A 89 4.79 11.19 -3.39
N TYR A 90 5.51 10.39 -4.17
CA TYR A 90 5.63 10.55 -5.61
C TYR A 90 4.27 10.56 -6.32
N LYS A 91 3.36 9.64 -5.95
CA LYS A 91 2.02 9.60 -6.54
C LYS A 91 1.19 10.83 -6.18
N ARG A 92 1.25 11.29 -4.93
CA ARG A 92 0.55 12.51 -4.52
C ARG A 92 1.09 13.74 -5.25
N GLU A 93 2.41 13.84 -5.44
CA GLU A 93 3.02 14.93 -6.22
C GLU A 93 2.53 14.95 -7.67
N ILE A 94 2.52 13.79 -8.34
CA ILE A 94 1.95 13.63 -9.69
C ILE A 94 0.49 14.10 -9.70
N TYR A 95 -0.33 13.56 -8.81
CA TYR A 95 -1.76 13.83 -8.85
C TYR A 95 -2.12 15.26 -8.45
N ALA A 96 -1.35 15.89 -7.58
CA ALA A 96 -1.49 17.31 -7.28
C ALA A 96 -0.96 18.22 -8.41
N GLY A 97 -0.39 17.66 -9.49
CA GLY A 97 0.19 18.44 -10.59
C GLY A 97 1.46 19.18 -10.18
N THR A 98 2.15 18.70 -9.14
CA THR A 98 3.40 19.27 -8.61
C THR A 98 4.60 18.41 -9.04
N GLY A 99 5.83 18.77 -8.63
CA GLY A 99 7.02 17.95 -8.90
C GLY A 99 7.52 17.93 -10.36
N GLY A 100 6.89 18.70 -11.27
CA GLY A 100 7.35 18.85 -12.65
C GLY A 100 7.08 17.63 -13.55
N HIS A 101 6.14 16.76 -13.18
CA HIS A 101 5.85 15.51 -13.91
C HIS A 101 5.01 15.69 -15.19
N GLY A 102 4.62 16.92 -15.55
CA GLY A 102 3.91 17.21 -16.79
C GLY A 102 2.48 16.63 -16.88
N THR A 103 1.88 16.31 -15.74
CA THR A 103 0.50 15.82 -15.64
C THR A 103 -0.44 16.96 -15.25
N ALA A 104 -1.67 16.94 -15.77
CA ALA A 104 -2.69 17.87 -15.33
C ALA A 104 -3.03 17.59 -13.85
N PRO A 105 -3.16 18.62 -13.00
CA PRO A 105 -3.55 18.43 -11.62
C PRO A 105 -4.92 17.75 -11.55
N HIS A 106 -5.07 16.83 -10.62
CA HIS A 106 -6.35 16.28 -10.22
C HIS A 106 -6.83 17.01 -8.98
N GLY A 107 -8.13 17.31 -8.94
CA GLY A 107 -8.79 17.79 -7.73
C GLY A 107 -8.66 16.80 -6.58
N GLY A 108 -8.70 17.32 -5.36
CA GLY A 108 -8.75 16.51 -4.16
C GLY A 108 -10.06 15.71 -4.05
N PHE A 109 -10.13 14.81 -3.08
CA PHE A 109 -11.33 14.08 -2.72
C PHE A 109 -11.53 14.19 -1.20
N ASP A 110 -12.71 14.62 -0.77
CA ASP A 110 -13.09 14.68 0.64
C ASP A 110 -14.12 13.58 0.92
N GLY A 111 -13.82 12.70 1.87
CA GLY A 111 -14.69 11.61 2.29
C GLY A 111 -14.17 10.23 1.93
N TYR A 112 -14.94 9.20 2.30
CA TYR A 112 -14.63 7.81 1.95
C TYR A 112 -14.84 7.55 0.44
N PRO A 113 -14.06 6.63 -0.17
CA PRO A 113 -14.19 6.35 -1.59
C PRO A 113 -15.63 6.05 -2.01
N TRP A 114 -16.05 6.68 -3.12
CA TRP A 114 -17.40 6.55 -3.71
C TRP A 114 -18.56 7.14 -2.89
N GLU A 115 -18.27 7.73 -1.74
CA GLU A 115 -19.27 8.32 -0.83
C GLU A 115 -18.98 9.77 -0.48
N GLY A 116 -17.76 10.23 -0.76
CA GLY A 116 -17.34 11.62 -0.66
C GLY A 116 -17.58 12.43 -1.92
N GLU A 117 -16.91 13.57 -2.00
CA GLU A 117 -16.99 14.51 -3.11
C GLU A 117 -15.64 14.79 -3.76
N ASN A 118 -15.65 14.99 -5.08
CA ASN A 118 -14.49 15.51 -5.79
C ASN A 118 -14.44 17.02 -5.58
N LEU A 119 -13.31 17.50 -5.12
CA LEU A 119 -13.04 18.93 -4.99
C LEU A 119 -12.56 19.47 -6.35
N PRO A 120 -12.86 20.73 -6.68
CA PRO A 120 -12.36 21.33 -7.91
C PRO A 120 -10.82 21.40 -7.88
N GLU A 121 -10.18 21.33 -9.05
CA GLU A 121 -8.71 21.43 -9.20
C GLU A 121 -8.13 22.73 -8.64
N SER A 122 -8.95 23.78 -8.54
CA SER A 122 -8.57 25.08 -7.94
C SER A 122 -8.52 25.06 -6.41
N GLN A 123 -9.06 24.03 -5.75
CA GLN A 123 -9.07 23.93 -4.30
C GLN A 123 -7.79 23.22 -3.82
N PRO A 124 -7.05 23.78 -2.85
CA PRO A 124 -5.83 23.17 -2.36
C PRO A 124 -6.12 21.86 -1.64
N TYR A 125 -5.17 20.94 -1.73
CA TYR A 125 -5.14 19.75 -0.88
C TYR A 125 -4.93 20.18 0.57
N THR A 126 -5.76 19.70 1.48
CA THR A 126 -5.65 20.03 2.90
C THR A 126 -4.76 19.05 3.67
N TRP A 127 -4.66 17.80 3.21
CA TRP A 127 -3.55 16.90 3.59
C TRP A 127 -2.29 17.25 2.83
N SER A 128 -1.13 17.01 3.44
CA SER A 128 0.17 17.21 2.78
C SER A 128 0.26 16.49 1.44
N ILE A 129 0.81 17.15 0.43
CA ILE A 129 1.17 16.50 -0.85
C ILE A 129 2.34 15.53 -0.58
N THR A 130 3.36 16.01 0.12
CA THR A 130 4.52 15.21 0.57
C THR A 130 4.43 15.06 2.08
N PHE A 131 4.16 13.84 2.55
CA PHE A 131 4.11 13.53 3.98
C PHE A 131 5.51 13.51 4.59
N THR A 132 5.60 13.86 5.87
CA THR A 132 6.77 13.61 6.69
C THR A 132 6.66 12.23 7.34
N TRP A 133 7.76 11.47 7.36
CA TRP A 133 7.80 10.18 8.05
C TRP A 133 7.63 10.38 9.56
N ASP A 134 6.78 9.57 10.20
CA ASP A 134 6.61 9.55 11.65
C ASP A 134 6.83 8.13 12.20
N SER A 135 7.82 7.99 13.08
CA SER A 135 8.23 6.69 13.61
C SER A 135 7.21 6.06 14.55
N GLU A 136 6.43 6.85 15.29
CA GLU A 136 5.41 6.31 16.19
C GLU A 136 4.20 5.83 15.39
N LEU A 137 3.77 6.58 14.38
CA LEU A 137 2.75 6.12 13.42
C LEU A 137 3.22 4.85 12.69
N ALA A 138 4.49 4.79 12.29
CA ALA A 138 5.04 3.63 11.59
C ALA A 138 5.10 2.39 12.47
N LYS A 139 5.48 2.55 13.75
CA LYS A 139 5.46 1.48 14.74
C LYS A 139 4.04 0.93 14.95
N GLU A 140 3.05 1.82 15.05
CA GLU A 140 1.64 1.42 15.16
C GLU A 140 1.15 0.71 13.88
N ALA A 141 1.47 1.25 12.70
CA ALA A 141 1.15 0.63 11.42
C ALA A 141 1.80 -0.76 11.26
N GLN A 142 3.06 -0.91 11.70
CA GLN A 142 3.76 -2.20 11.68
C GLN A 142 3.12 -3.21 12.62
N GLY A 143 2.76 -2.80 13.84
CA GLY A 143 2.06 -3.66 14.79
C GLY A 143 0.71 -4.14 14.25
N GLU A 144 -0.04 -3.26 13.57
CA GLU A 144 -1.27 -3.65 12.88
C GLU A 144 -1.01 -4.62 11.72
N ALA A 145 0.01 -4.38 10.89
CA ALA A 145 0.35 -5.28 9.79
C ALA A 145 0.70 -6.68 10.30
N GLU A 146 1.48 -6.79 11.37
CA GLU A 146 1.83 -8.06 12.02
C GLU A 146 0.60 -8.74 12.63
N ARG A 147 -0.30 -7.99 13.27
CA ARG A 147 -1.57 -8.53 13.76
C ARG A 147 -2.42 -9.11 12.62
N LEU A 148 -2.47 -8.45 11.47
CA LEU A 148 -3.19 -8.93 10.29
C LEU A 148 -2.54 -10.19 9.71
N ARG A 149 -1.21 -10.23 9.62
CA ARG A 149 -0.45 -11.43 9.26
C ARG A 149 -0.80 -12.61 10.16
N ASP A 150 -0.92 -12.38 11.46
CA ASP A 150 -1.19 -13.41 12.46
C ASP A 150 -2.68 -13.81 12.55
N GLY A 151 -3.48 -13.46 11.52
CA GLY A 151 -4.88 -13.86 11.38
C GLY A 151 -5.89 -12.85 11.93
N GLY A 152 -5.44 -11.65 12.29
CA GLY A 152 -6.31 -10.55 12.65
C GLY A 152 -7.21 -10.10 11.50
N SER A 153 -8.44 -9.66 11.80
CA SER A 153 -9.29 -8.99 10.80
C SER A 153 -8.90 -7.51 10.65
N PRO A 154 -8.91 -6.95 9.42
CA PRO A 154 -8.67 -5.53 9.17
C PRO A 154 -9.66 -4.64 9.91
N VAL A 155 -9.17 -3.55 10.49
CA VAL A 155 -10.04 -2.53 11.11
C VAL A 155 -10.64 -1.64 10.04
N GLY A 156 -11.82 -1.09 10.31
CA GLY A 156 -12.52 -0.17 9.43
C GLY A 156 -13.47 -0.82 8.44
N ARG A 157 -13.98 0.00 7.53
CA ARG A 157 -14.96 -0.43 6.52
C ARG A 157 -14.26 -0.91 5.27
N ARG A 158 -14.73 -2.03 4.71
CA ARG A 158 -14.21 -2.61 3.48
C ARG A 158 -14.73 -1.88 2.24
N PHE A 159 -13.83 -1.33 1.44
CA PHE A 159 -14.09 -0.73 0.13
C PHE A 159 -13.57 -1.63 -0.98
N LYS A 160 -14.41 -1.89 -1.97
CA LYS A 160 -14.05 -2.74 -3.12
C LYS A 160 -13.14 -1.98 -4.08
N HIS A 161 -12.35 -2.71 -4.86
CA HIS A 161 -11.72 -2.17 -6.06
C HIS A 161 -12.79 -1.58 -7.00
N GLN A 162 -12.48 -0.51 -7.74
CA GLN A 162 -13.39 0.12 -8.72
C GLN A 162 -13.88 -0.83 -9.85
N SER A 163 -13.29 -2.02 -9.98
CA SER A 163 -13.44 -2.86 -11.18
C SER A 163 -14.67 -3.74 -11.06
N PRO A 164 -15.50 -3.88 -12.11
CA PRO A 164 -16.70 -4.71 -12.07
C PRO A 164 -16.39 -6.20 -11.88
N ILE A 165 -15.19 -6.64 -12.28
CA ILE A 165 -14.70 -8.01 -12.09
C ILE A 165 -14.07 -8.25 -10.71
N GLY A 166 -14.14 -7.25 -9.82
CA GLY A 166 -13.56 -7.32 -8.49
C GLY A 166 -12.09 -6.94 -8.46
N GLY A 167 -11.48 -7.11 -7.29
CA GLY A 167 -10.08 -6.81 -7.04
C GLY A 167 -9.77 -6.77 -5.55
N GLU A 168 -8.51 -6.48 -5.24
CA GLU A 168 -8.06 -6.33 -3.87
C GLU A 168 -8.84 -5.18 -3.20
N PRO A 169 -9.56 -5.46 -2.10
CA PRO A 169 -10.22 -4.43 -1.33
C PRO A 169 -9.21 -3.63 -0.50
N MET A 170 -9.68 -2.49 0.00
CA MET A 170 -9.02 -1.76 1.08
C MET A 170 -9.96 -1.66 2.28
N TRP A 171 -9.39 -1.50 3.47
CA TRP A 171 -10.15 -1.20 4.68
C TRP A 171 -9.71 0.13 5.25
N LEU A 172 -10.67 0.99 5.53
CA LEU A 172 -10.44 2.39 5.86
C LEU A 172 -11.17 2.76 7.16
N GLU A 173 -10.52 3.51 8.04
CA GLU A 173 -11.07 3.95 9.34
C GLU A 173 -10.53 5.34 9.72
N GLY A 174 -11.31 6.12 10.45
CA GLY A 174 -10.82 7.30 11.17
C GLY A 174 -10.59 8.51 10.28
N LEU A 175 -11.37 8.66 9.19
CA LEU A 175 -11.24 9.84 8.33
C LEU A 175 -11.64 11.13 9.07
N ASP A 176 -12.58 10.99 10.00
CA ASP A 176 -13.10 11.96 10.94
C ASP A 176 -12.40 11.89 12.32
N ALA A 177 -11.15 11.42 12.35
CA ALA A 177 -10.35 11.30 13.56
C ALA A 177 -8.93 11.86 13.35
N PRO A 178 -8.16 12.15 14.43
CA PRO A 178 -6.77 12.61 14.30
C PRO A 178 -5.89 11.65 13.49
N LYS A 179 -6.18 10.35 13.53
CA LYS A 179 -5.49 9.32 12.74
C LYS A 179 -6.45 8.67 11.76
N TYR A 180 -6.01 8.55 10.51
CA TYR A 180 -6.70 7.77 9.48
C TYR A 180 -5.87 6.55 9.13
N MET A 181 -6.50 5.37 9.19
CA MET A 181 -5.89 4.10 8.85
C MET A 181 -6.43 3.61 7.52
N ALA A 182 -5.52 3.16 6.65
CA ALA A 182 -5.85 2.40 5.47
C ALA A 182 -5.05 1.10 5.48
N SER A 183 -5.69 -0.04 5.22
CA SER A 183 -5.01 -1.32 5.02
C SER A 183 -5.39 -1.97 3.71
N GLY A 184 -4.44 -2.70 3.12
CA GLY A 184 -4.61 -3.38 1.84
C GLY A 184 -3.82 -4.68 1.81
N PHE A 185 -4.47 -5.74 1.35
CA PHE A 185 -3.84 -7.03 1.11
C PHE A 185 -3.38 -7.09 -0.34
N CYS A 186 -2.13 -7.48 -0.55
CA CYS A 186 -1.53 -7.70 -1.86
C CYS A 186 -1.26 -9.18 -2.05
N SER A 187 -1.67 -9.71 -3.20
CA SER A 187 -1.31 -11.06 -3.65
C SER A 187 -0.86 -11.05 -5.11
N PRO A 188 0.17 -11.82 -5.50
CA PRO A 188 0.58 -11.93 -6.90
C PRO A 188 -0.55 -12.44 -7.80
N ASP A 189 -1.43 -13.27 -7.26
CA ASP A 189 -2.57 -13.85 -7.97
C ASP A 189 -3.62 -12.80 -8.32
N THR A 190 -3.69 -11.73 -7.54
CA THR A 190 -4.60 -10.60 -7.74
C THR A 190 -3.91 -9.34 -8.24
N ALA A 191 -2.62 -9.40 -8.58
CA ALA A 191 -1.82 -8.27 -9.02
C ALA A 191 -2.46 -7.49 -10.19
N GLN A 192 -3.25 -8.14 -11.05
CA GLN A 192 -3.98 -7.47 -12.12
C GLN A 192 -4.98 -6.42 -11.59
N TYR A 193 -5.62 -6.70 -10.46
CA TYR A 193 -6.67 -5.92 -9.80
C TYR A 193 -6.23 -5.43 -8.42
N ALA A 194 -4.96 -5.09 -8.31
CA ALA A 194 -4.37 -4.72 -7.04
C ALA A 194 -4.78 -3.33 -6.58
N TRP A 195 -4.79 -3.12 -5.26
CA TRP A 195 -5.23 -1.83 -4.71
C TRP A 195 -4.23 -0.70 -5.03
N TRP A 196 -2.93 -0.98 -5.06
CA TRP A 196 -1.85 -0.01 -5.29
C TRP A 196 -1.72 0.48 -6.74
N LYS A 197 -2.48 -0.10 -7.68
CA LYS A 197 -2.42 0.30 -9.09
C LYS A 197 -3.07 1.66 -9.34
N THR A 198 -2.46 2.42 -10.24
CA THR A 198 -2.89 3.78 -10.60
C THR A 198 -4.29 3.85 -11.21
N ASN A 199 -4.80 2.77 -11.79
CA ASN A 199 -6.15 2.72 -12.34
C ASN A 199 -7.22 2.35 -11.29
N ASN A 200 -6.85 2.06 -10.04
CA ASN A 200 -7.82 1.79 -8.99
C ASN A 200 -8.32 3.11 -8.38
N GLY A 201 -9.56 3.51 -8.71
CA GLY A 201 -10.20 4.69 -8.15
C GLY A 201 -10.32 4.68 -6.63
N THR A 202 -10.48 3.50 -6.00
CA THR A 202 -10.60 3.39 -4.55
C THR A 202 -9.30 3.84 -3.86
N ALA A 203 -8.15 3.34 -4.32
CA ALA A 203 -6.86 3.77 -3.76
C ALA A 203 -6.53 5.22 -4.10
N ARG A 204 -6.90 5.68 -5.31
CA ARG A 204 -6.76 7.09 -5.66
C ARG A 204 -7.53 8.00 -4.70
N MET A 205 -8.80 7.72 -4.44
CA MET A 205 -9.62 8.49 -3.48
C MET A 205 -9.13 8.33 -2.03
N ALA A 206 -8.75 7.11 -1.63
CA ALA A 206 -8.39 6.81 -0.24
C ALA A 206 -7.00 7.30 0.18
N LEU A 207 -6.03 7.35 -0.74
CA LEU A 207 -4.61 7.59 -0.44
C LEU A 207 -4.05 8.82 -1.16
N HIS A 208 -4.40 9.00 -2.43
CA HIS A 208 -3.71 9.97 -3.30
C HIS A 208 -4.41 11.32 -3.41
N TYR A 209 -5.74 11.31 -3.54
CA TYR A 209 -6.59 12.50 -3.64
C TYR A 209 -7.09 12.97 -2.28
N GLN A 210 -6.97 12.13 -1.24
CA GLN A 210 -7.60 12.39 0.05
C GLN A 210 -7.16 13.73 0.64
N THR A 211 -8.17 14.50 1.06
CA THR A 211 -8.05 15.81 1.71
C THR A 211 -8.56 15.77 3.15
N GLY A 212 -9.32 14.74 3.53
CA GLY A 212 -9.88 14.56 4.86
C GLY A 212 -11.05 15.48 5.11
N THR A 213 -11.87 15.11 6.09
CA THR A 213 -13.07 15.85 6.45
C THR A 213 -12.79 16.73 7.66
N ALA A 214 -13.31 17.96 7.67
CA ALA A 214 -13.19 18.85 8.83
C ALA A 214 -13.77 18.16 10.10
N PRO A 215 -13.13 18.31 11.28
CA PRO A 215 -11.99 19.19 11.55
C PRO A 215 -10.61 18.54 11.34
N TYR A 216 -10.51 17.30 10.82
CA TYR A 216 -9.27 16.51 10.75
C TYR A 216 -8.65 16.48 9.35
N ASN A 217 -8.83 17.56 8.59
CA ASN A 217 -8.43 17.68 7.20
C ASN A 217 -6.99 18.19 7.02
N HIS A 218 -6.13 18.12 8.04
CA HIS A 218 -4.77 18.67 8.04
C HIS A 218 -3.70 17.64 8.41
N LYS A 219 -3.79 16.42 7.86
CA LYS A 219 -2.77 15.38 8.09
C LYS A 219 -1.48 15.70 7.37
N THR A 220 -0.36 15.67 8.09
CA THR A 220 0.97 16.02 7.56
C THR A 220 2.02 14.92 7.72
N LYS A 221 1.69 13.88 8.49
CA LYS A 221 2.59 12.76 8.79
C LYS A 221 2.04 11.43 8.29
N LEU A 222 2.95 10.51 8.02
CA LEU A 222 2.64 9.16 7.57
C LEU A 222 3.61 8.15 8.19
N GLY A 223 3.02 7.10 8.76
CA GLY A 223 3.71 5.87 9.10
C GLY A 223 3.18 4.72 8.25
N ILE A 224 4.06 3.79 7.88
CA ILE A 224 3.69 2.64 7.04
C ILE A 224 4.22 1.37 7.70
N GLY A 225 3.39 0.33 7.71
CA GLY A 225 3.72 -1.01 8.14
C GLY A 225 3.59 -2.01 7.00
N LYS A 226 4.41 -3.05 7.05
CA LYS A 226 4.42 -4.15 6.09
C LYS A 226 4.54 -5.48 6.82
N ALA A 227 3.74 -6.47 6.45
CA ALA A 227 3.89 -7.82 6.95
C ALA A 227 3.69 -8.86 5.84
N ASP A 228 4.69 -9.71 5.67
CA ASP A 228 4.66 -10.88 4.78
C ASP A 228 3.86 -12.01 5.42
N THR A 229 2.85 -12.52 4.72
CA THR A 229 1.98 -13.60 5.23
C THR A 229 2.39 -14.99 4.77
N GLY A 230 3.51 -15.12 4.04
CA GLY A 230 3.83 -16.34 3.31
C GLY A 230 3.15 -16.38 1.93
N ASP A 231 3.47 -17.38 1.11
CA ASP A 231 2.91 -17.58 -0.23
C ASP A 231 2.99 -16.36 -1.17
N ASN A 232 3.98 -15.50 -0.92
CA ASN A 232 4.20 -14.25 -1.64
C ASN A 232 3.06 -13.22 -1.44
N ASP A 233 2.33 -13.28 -0.32
CA ASP A 233 1.26 -12.35 0.05
C ASP A 233 1.73 -11.33 1.11
N ILE A 234 1.19 -10.10 1.08
CA ILE A 234 1.62 -9.00 1.95
C ILE A 234 0.42 -8.18 2.44
N TRP A 235 0.43 -7.84 3.72
CA TRP A 235 -0.35 -6.74 4.27
C TRP A 235 0.44 -5.43 4.28
N TRP A 236 -0.20 -4.38 3.75
CA TRP A 236 0.25 -3.01 3.91
C TRP A 236 -0.72 -2.24 4.82
N VAL A 237 -0.17 -1.45 5.73
CA VAL A 237 -0.92 -0.56 6.61
C VAL A 237 -0.35 0.85 6.51
N PHE A 238 -1.22 1.82 6.30
CA PHE A 238 -0.92 3.24 6.21
C PHE A 238 -1.61 3.96 7.37
N LEU A 239 -0.85 4.72 8.14
CA LEU A 239 -1.37 5.50 9.23
C LEU A 239 -1.02 6.97 9.02
N TYR A 240 -2.03 7.76 8.70
CA TYR A 240 -1.90 9.20 8.46
C TYR A 240 -2.23 9.94 9.75
N GLY A 241 -1.42 10.94 10.09
CA GLY A 241 -1.59 11.75 11.30
C GLY A 241 -1.24 13.22 11.12
N GLU A 242 -1.47 14.00 12.16
CA GLU A 242 -1.21 15.44 12.23
C GLU A 242 0.24 15.75 12.64
#